data_AF-A0A914YCX8-F1
#
_entry.id   AF-A0A914YCX8-F1
#
_cell.length_a   1.000
_cell.length_b   1.000
_cell.length_c   1.000
_cell.angle_alpha   90.00
_cell.angle_beta   90.00
_cell.angle_gamma   90.00
#
_symmetry.space_group_name_H-M   'P 1'
#
loop_
_entity.id
_entity.type
_entity.pdbx_description
1 polymer ?
#
loop_
_entity_poly.entity_id
_entity_poly.type
_entity_poly.pdbx_seq_one_letter_code
_entity_poly.pdbx_strand_id
1 'polypeptide(L)'
;MTIPITDTNSRDFTTFLEFLHRDKLHLTMENAFELFKLAATYAVIDLQQICDEYLASKVEPSNVLFIADGCLPFGGTALKNA
;
A
#
# COMPACT_ATOMS: atom_id res chain seq x y z
N MET A 1 4.36 -20.27 -18.50
CA MET A 1 3.66 -20.31 -17.20
C MET A 1 3.15 -18.90 -16.96
N THR A 2 1.84 -18.71 -16.91
CA THR A 2 1.22 -17.37 -16.77
C THR A 2 0.53 -17.33 -15.42
N ILE A 3 0.88 -16.36 -14.57
CA ILE A 3 0.27 -16.18 -13.25
C ILE A 3 -0.91 -15.21 -13.44
N PRO A 4 -2.17 -15.66 -13.30
CA PRO A 4 -3.32 -14.75 -13.43
C PRO A 4 -3.42 -13.86 -12.19
N ILE A 5 -3.55 -12.55 -12.40
CA ILE A 5 -3.77 -11.55 -11.36
C ILE A 5 -5.13 -10.95 -11.61
N THR A 6 -6.10 -11.25 -10.75
CA THR A 6 -7.52 -10.94 -10.97
C THR A 6 -8.06 -9.84 -10.06
N ASP A 7 -7.30 -9.43 -9.04
CA ASP A 7 -7.80 -8.61 -7.93
C ASP A 7 -7.10 -7.25 -7.83
N THR A 8 -6.60 -6.71 -8.94
CA THR A 8 -5.81 -5.47 -8.90
C THR A 8 -5.98 -4.64 -10.16
N ASN A 9 -6.11 -3.32 -9.98
CA ASN A 9 -6.06 -2.35 -11.06
C ASN A 9 -4.69 -2.42 -11.77
N SER A 10 -4.69 -2.60 -13.08
CA SER A 10 -3.47 -2.74 -13.89
C SER A 10 -2.46 -1.62 -13.67
N ARG A 11 -2.90 -0.41 -13.30
CA ARG A 11 -2.02 0.75 -13.04
C ARG A 11 -1.24 0.60 -11.72
N ASP A 12 -1.90 0.17 -10.66
CA ASP A 12 -1.29 0.02 -9.34
C ASP A 12 -0.34 -1.18 -9.33
N PHE A 13 -0.71 -2.25 -10.04
CA PHE A 13 0.19 -3.39 -10.26
C PHE A 13 1.43 -3.00 -11.08
N THR A 14 1.29 -2.14 -12.09
CA THR A 14 2.44 -1.65 -12.85
C THR A 14 3.37 -0.83 -11.95
N THR A 15 2.80 0.03 -11.10
CA THR A 15 3.57 0.84 -10.14
C THR A 15 4.29 -0.04 -9.12
N PHE A 16 3.64 -1.13 -8.67
CA PHE A 16 4.25 -2.14 -7.82
C PHE A 16 5.44 -2.86 -8.51
N LEU A 17 5.28 -3.24 -9.78
CA LEU A 17 6.38 -3.84 -10.55
C LEU A 17 7.52 -2.85 -10.81
N GLU A 18 7.21 -1.58 -11.06
CA GLU A 18 8.21 -0.53 -11.21
C GLU A 18 9.03 -0.35 -9.94
N PHE A 19 8.40 -0.40 -8.76
CA PHE A 19 9.11 -0.41 -7.49
C PHE A 19 10.05 -1.63 -7.39
N LEU A 20 9.54 -2.83 -7.66
CA LEU A 20 10.32 -4.06 -7.60
C LEU A 20 11.54 -4.07 -8.54
N HIS A 21 11.44 -3.39 -9.69
CA HIS A 21 12.50 -3.36 -10.68
C HIS A 21 13.42 -2.14 -10.63
N ARG A 22 12.94 -1.00 -10.12
CA ARG A 22 13.67 0.29 -10.20
C ARG A 22 13.86 0.97 -8.86
N ASP A 23 13.29 0.46 -7.78
CA ASP A 23 13.32 1.08 -6.44
C ASP A 23 12.81 2.54 -6.45
N LYS A 24 11.93 2.87 -7.40
CA LYS A 24 11.35 4.20 -7.56
C LYS A 24 9.85 4.12 -7.37
N LEU A 25 9.34 4.90 -6.41
CA LEU A 25 7.94 4.92 -6.03
C LEU A 25 7.43 6.36 -6.02
N HIS A 26 6.38 6.64 -6.78
CA HIS A 26 5.61 7.87 -6.63
C HIS A 26 4.34 7.56 -5.84
N LEU A 27 4.37 7.83 -4.54
CA LEU A 27 3.23 7.63 -3.66
C LEU A 27 2.26 8.81 -3.72
N THR A 28 1.00 8.49 -3.95
CA THR A 28 -0.17 9.36 -3.81
C THR A 28 -1.13 8.71 -2.81
N MET A 29 -2.04 9.49 -2.20
CA MET A 29 -3.00 8.92 -1.24
C MET A 29 -3.88 7.83 -1.86
N GLU A 30 -4.23 7.97 -3.14
CA GLU A 30 -5.03 6.98 -3.87
C GLU A 30 -4.26 5.67 -4.12
N ASN A 31 -2.99 5.76 -4.51
CA ASN A 31 -2.21 4.56 -4.83
C ASN A 31 -1.57 3.91 -3.59
N ALA A 32 -1.31 4.67 -2.51
CA ALA A 32 -0.67 4.16 -1.31
C ALA A 32 -1.51 3.05 -0.64
N PHE A 33 -2.84 3.15 -0.72
CA PHE A 33 -3.74 2.09 -0.24
C PHE A 33 -3.60 0.79 -1.02
N GLU A 34 -3.71 0.88 -2.34
CA GLU A 34 -3.66 -0.31 -3.20
C GLU A 34 -2.25 -0.93 -3.20
N LEU A 35 -1.20 -0.10 -3.14
CA LEU A 35 0.18 -0.57 -2.98
C LEU A 35 0.42 -1.23 -1.63
N PHE A 36 -0.19 -0.72 -0.54
CA PHE A 36 -0.11 -1.36 0.77
C PHE A 36 -0.77 -2.74 0.77
N LYS A 37 -1.96 -2.87 0.17
CA LYS A 37 -2.66 -4.16 0.01
C LYS A 37 -1.85 -5.13 -0.85
N LEU A 38 -1.29 -4.65 -1.96
CA LEU A 38 -0.44 -5.44 -2.84
C LEU A 38 0.83 -5.90 -2.12
N ALA A 39 1.51 -4.99 -1.43
CA ALA A 39 2.69 -5.31 -0.65
C ALA A 39 2.40 -6.38 0.40
N ALA A 40 1.27 -6.29 1.10
CA ALA A 40 0.84 -7.31 2.05
C ALA A 40 0.49 -8.65 1.37
N THR A 41 -0.21 -8.60 0.23
CA THR A 41 -0.63 -9.79 -0.54
C THR A 41 0.56 -10.56 -1.12
N TYR A 42 1.55 -9.82 -1.63
CA TYR A 42 2.77 -10.36 -2.23
C TYR A 42 3.94 -10.47 -1.23
N ALA A 43 3.69 -10.21 0.06
CA ALA A 43 4.67 -10.26 1.15
C ALA A 43 5.94 -9.40 0.92
N VAL A 44 5.79 -8.24 0.29
CA VAL A 44 6.87 -7.26 0.09
C VAL A 44 6.91 -6.30 1.28
N ILE A 45 7.64 -6.70 2.32
CA ILE A 45 7.70 -6.00 3.62
C ILE A 45 8.21 -4.57 3.47
N ASP A 46 9.24 -4.34 2.65
CA ASP A 46 9.84 -3.01 2.47
C ASP A 46 8.82 -2.01 1.92
N LEU A 47 8.06 -2.41 0.88
CA LEU A 47 7.03 -1.57 0.30
C LEU A 47 5.85 -1.36 1.28
N GLN A 48 5.51 -2.41 2.03
CA GLN A 48 4.46 -2.34 3.03
C GLN A 48 4.80 -1.29 4.09
N GLN A 49 6.04 -1.29 4.58
CA GLN A 49 6.51 -0.34 5.59
C GLN A 49 6.56 1.09 5.03
N ILE A 50 7.07 1.29 3.82
CA ILE A 50 7.09 2.60 3.16
C ILE A 50 5.66 3.16 3.01
N CYS A 51 4.70 2.32 2.62
CA CYS A 51 3.30 2.74 2.50
C CYS A 51 2.68 3.02 3.88
N ASP A 52 2.98 2.22 4.90
CA ASP A 52 2.51 2.42 6.29
C ASP A 52 2.99 3.77 6.85
N GLU A 53 4.28 4.08 6.68
CA GLU A 53 4.88 5.36 7.11
C GLU A 53 4.30 6.55 6.35
N TYR A 54 4.10 6.42 5.03
CA TYR A 54 3.49 7.46 4.22
C TYR A 54 2.04 7.73 4.63
N LEU A 55 1.24 6.67 4.80
CA LEU A 55 -0.14 6.77 5.25
C LEU A 55 -0.23 7.39 6.65
N ALA A 56 0.62 6.97 7.59
CA ALA A 56 0.72 7.56 8.93
C ALA A 56 0.98 9.07 8.88
N SER A 57 1.86 9.52 7.98
CA SER A 57 2.17 10.95 7.80
C SER A 57 1.03 11.78 7.20
N LYS A 58 0.02 11.13 6.62
CA LYS A 58 -1.15 11.74 5.96
C LYS A 58 -2.47 11.41 6.65
N VAL A 59 -2.43 10.74 7.80
CA VAL A 59 -3.60 10.50 8.64
C VAL A 59 -4.14 11.84 9.11
N GLU A 60 -5.41 12.08 8.81
CA GLU A 60 -6.23 13.20 9.27
C GLU A 60 -7.50 12.64 9.92
N PRO A 61 -8.13 13.38 10.85
CA PRO A 61 -9.35 12.92 11.52
C PRO A 61 -10.49 12.53 10.55
N SER A 62 -10.50 13.12 9.35
CA SER A 62 -11.49 12.84 8.31
C SER A 62 -11.21 11.55 7.52
N ASN A 63 -9.97 11.07 7.49
CA ASN A 63 -9.56 9.90 6.70
C ASN A 63 -9.09 8.71 7.57
N VAL A 64 -8.87 8.91 8.87
CA VAL A 64 -8.36 7.92 9.83
C VAL A 64 -9.19 6.63 9.85
N LEU A 65 -10.52 6.73 9.75
CA LEU A 65 -11.43 5.58 9.75
C LEU A 65 -11.31 4.76 8.45
N PHE A 66 -11.19 5.45 7.31
CA PHE A 66 -10.98 4.80 6.02
C PHE A 66 -9.62 4.11 5.98
N ILE A 67 -8.61 4.75 6.59
CA ILE A 67 -7.27 4.18 6.69
C ILE A 67 -7.27 2.95 7.59
N ALA A 68 -7.98 3.01 8.72
CA ALA A 68 -8.08 1.89 9.65
C ALA A 68 -8.71 0.66 9.02
N ASP A 69 -9.86 0.84 8.36
CA ASP A 69 -10.58 -0.25 7.72
C ASP A 69 -9.73 -0.95 6.65
N GLY A 70 -8.96 -0.18 5.87
CA GLY A 70 -8.10 -0.72 4.82
C GLY A 70 -6.75 -1.28 5.29
N CYS A 71 -6.15 -0.76 6.36
CA CYS A 71 -4.81 -1.16 6.82
C CYS A 71 -4.82 -2.23 7.93
N LEU A 72 -5.83 -2.25 8.81
CA LEU A 72 -5.96 -3.23 9.89
C LEU A 72 -5.93 -4.71 9.42
N PRO A 73 -6.65 -5.12 8.36
CA PRO A 73 -6.66 -6.51 7.92
C PRO A 73 -5.29 -7.00 7.39
N PHE A 74 -4.39 -6.09 7.05
CA PHE A 74 -3.05 -6.40 6.54
C PHE A 74 -1.94 -6.08 7.55
N GLY A 75 -2.29 -5.79 8.81
CA GLY A 75 -1.32 -5.57 9.88
C GLY A 75 -0.66 -4.19 9.90
N GLY A 76 -1.25 -3.19 9.24
CA GLY A 76 -0.73 -1.82 9.23
C GLY A 76 -0.63 -1.22 10.63
N THR A 77 0.52 -0.64 10.95
CA THR A 77 0.78 0.02 12.23
C THR A 77 0.67 1.53 12.15
N ALA A 78 0.34 2.08 10.96
CA ALA A 78 0.20 3.50 10.70
C ALA A 78 -0.67 4.25 11.72
N LEU A 79 -1.64 3.57 12.33
CA LEU A 79 -2.58 4.13 13.29
C LEU A 79 -2.18 3.97 14.76
N LYS A 80 -1.14 3.20 15.08
CA LYS A 80 -0.68 3.03 16.47
C LYS A 80 0.03 4.28 17.00
N ASN A 81 0.47 5.16 16.11
CA ASN A 81 1.23 6.37 16.42
C ASN A 81 0.44 7.67 16.10
N ALA A 82 -0.84 7.56 15.73
CA ALA A 82 -1.71 8.70 15.43
C ALA A 82 -2.39 9.28 16.68
#